data_AF-K0SW00-F1
#
_entry.id   AF-K0SW00-F1
#
_cell.length_a   1.000
_cell.length_b   1.000
_cell.length_c   1.000
_cell.angle_alpha   90.00
_cell.angle_beta   90.00
_cell.angle_gamma   90.00
#
_symmetry.space_group_name_H-M   'P 1'
#
loop_
_entity.id
_entity.type
_entity.pdbx_description
1 polymer ?
#
loop_
_entity_poly.entity_id
_entity_poly.type
_entity_poly.pdbx_seq_one_letter_code
_entity_poly.pdbx_strand_id
1 'polypeptide(L)'
;ISEDAESSGGDPSVDLPSHIGQCVERNDVAAILRWFGDRTSPEFKARINAQASDRDNAALLHICAEEGNADIARVLLQLGADVDVKDSGGGTPLVRTLQADAFETCGRLALEWGATTAGRRVIALLEGSESERDVFTATLLMSELGGRRCEVVGHGRSDLNGNTCVADEHLPEKDEYRVTMEHSREELVLSHEKLKRRDRTPRDPGYFIEFNEGAMTRREFASNEECQAFVASIAASDGVARAAQAEATTNQPEATTNPNSS
;
A
#
# COMPACT_ATOMS: atom_id res chain seq x y z
N ILE A 1 -27.69 -10.95 -34.63
CA ILE A 1 -26.34 -11.24 -34.11
C ILE A 1 -26.45 -10.92 -32.64
N SER A 2 -26.52 -11.96 -31.82
CA SER A 2 -26.63 -11.87 -30.36
C SER A 2 -25.34 -11.27 -29.81
N GLU A 3 -25.46 -10.15 -29.09
CA GLU A 3 -24.40 -9.61 -28.26
C GLU A 3 -24.32 -10.48 -27.01
N ASP A 4 -23.22 -11.22 -26.90
CA ASP A 4 -22.87 -11.94 -25.70
C ASP A 4 -22.65 -10.93 -24.57
N ALA A 5 -23.56 -10.97 -23.59
CA ALA A 5 -23.34 -10.35 -22.30
C ALA A 5 -22.12 -11.02 -21.67
N GLU A 6 -20.98 -10.34 -21.69
CA GLU A 6 -19.87 -10.65 -20.80
C GLU A 6 -20.40 -10.53 -19.36
N SER A 7 -20.75 -11.69 -18.80
CA SER A 7 -20.98 -11.89 -17.39
C SER A 7 -19.74 -11.41 -16.64
N SER A 8 -19.79 -10.17 -16.14
CA SER A 8 -18.87 -9.68 -15.13
C SER A 8 -19.02 -10.59 -13.92
N GLY A 9 -18.19 -11.63 -13.84
CA GLY A 9 -17.98 -12.40 -12.63
C GLY A 9 -17.39 -11.45 -11.61
N GLY A 10 -18.26 -10.77 -10.86
CA GLY A 10 -17.87 -10.03 -9.68
C GLY A 10 -17.17 -11.01 -8.76
N ASP A 11 -15.90 -10.72 -8.47
CA ASP A 11 -15.13 -11.43 -7.44
C ASP A 11 -16.04 -11.53 -6.20
N PRO A 12 -16.28 -12.73 -5.63
CA PRO A 12 -17.19 -12.89 -4.51
C PRO A 12 -16.83 -11.87 -3.42
N SER A 13 -17.78 -10.98 -3.10
CA SER A 13 -17.55 -9.93 -2.11
C SER A 13 -17.30 -10.58 -0.75
N VAL A 14 -16.06 -10.59 -0.31
CA VAL A 14 -15.69 -11.05 1.03
C VAL A 14 -15.96 -9.90 1.99
N ASP A 15 -16.84 -10.11 2.97
CA ASP A 15 -17.09 -9.18 4.06
C ASP A 15 -15.90 -9.24 5.05
N LEU A 16 -15.42 -8.08 5.49
CA LEU A 16 -14.36 -7.97 6.49
C LEU A 16 -14.94 -8.23 7.88
N PRO A 17 -14.59 -9.33 8.57
CA PRO A 17 -15.17 -9.62 9.87
C PRO A 17 -14.75 -8.57 10.91
N SER A 18 -15.69 -8.12 11.75
CA SER A 18 -15.43 -7.05 12.73
C SER A 18 -14.26 -7.36 13.67
N HIS A 19 -14.04 -8.64 14.02
CA HIS A 19 -12.92 -9.06 14.85
C HIS A 19 -11.56 -8.90 14.17
N ILE A 20 -11.50 -8.98 12.83
CA ILE A 20 -10.28 -8.71 12.05
C ILE A 20 -10.05 -7.20 11.95
N GLY A 21 -11.11 -6.39 11.79
CA GLY A 21 -10.99 -4.93 11.86
C GLY A 21 -10.40 -4.45 13.19
N GLN A 22 -10.85 -5.03 14.31
CA GLN A 22 -10.31 -4.75 15.65
C GLN A 22 -8.84 -5.15 15.84
N CYS A 23 -8.28 -6.01 14.98
CA CYS A 23 -6.86 -6.32 15.03
C CYS A 23 -6.00 -5.10 14.70
N VAL A 24 -6.52 -4.11 13.97
CA VAL A 24 -5.80 -2.86 13.70
C VAL A 24 -5.57 -2.07 15.00
N GLU A 25 -6.62 -1.93 15.81
CA GLU A 25 -6.61 -1.25 17.12
C GLU A 25 -5.65 -1.96 18.10
N ARG A 26 -5.55 -3.29 18.01
CA ARG A 26 -4.69 -4.13 18.87
C ARG A 26 -3.28 -4.35 18.33
N ASN A 27 -2.97 -3.82 17.15
CA ASN A 27 -1.74 -4.08 16.40
C ASN A 27 -1.46 -5.59 16.15
N ASP A 28 -2.50 -6.41 15.97
CA ASP A 28 -2.40 -7.86 15.74
C ASP A 28 -2.29 -8.20 14.25
N VAL A 29 -1.15 -7.89 13.66
CA VAL A 29 -0.83 -8.21 12.26
C VAL A 29 -0.87 -9.71 12.00
N ALA A 30 -0.50 -10.55 12.98
CA ALA A 30 -0.53 -12.00 12.81
C ALA A 30 -1.95 -12.50 12.50
N ALA A 31 -2.96 -12.01 13.22
CA ALA A 31 -4.35 -12.38 12.96
C ALA A 31 -4.83 -11.92 11.58
N ILE A 32 -4.47 -10.70 11.17
CA ILE A 32 -4.80 -10.17 9.83
C ILE A 32 -4.18 -11.05 8.74
N LEU A 33 -2.88 -11.36 8.84
CA LEU A 33 -2.17 -12.19 7.87
C LEU A 33 -2.71 -13.63 7.83
N ARG A 34 -3.04 -14.21 8.99
CA ARG A 34 -3.69 -15.54 9.06
C ARG A 34 -5.04 -15.54 8.36
N TRP A 35 -5.81 -14.47 8.50
CA TRP A 35 -7.10 -14.34 7.84
C TRP A 35 -6.97 -14.17 6.33
N PHE A 36 -6.01 -13.37 5.85
CA PHE A 36 -5.73 -13.27 4.42
C PHE A 36 -5.36 -14.62 3.80
N GLY A 37 -4.58 -15.43 4.52
CA GLY A 37 -4.19 -16.76 4.07
C GLY A 37 -3.07 -16.74 3.03
N ASP A 38 -3.07 -17.72 2.12
CA ASP A 38 -2.04 -17.86 1.09
C ASP A 38 -2.09 -16.68 0.09
N ARG A 39 -0.97 -15.98 -0.05
CA ARG A 39 -0.79 -14.83 -0.95
C ARG A 39 -1.04 -15.15 -2.43
N THR A 40 -0.93 -16.42 -2.80
CA THR A 40 -1.14 -16.89 -4.18
C THR A 40 -2.59 -17.33 -4.45
N SER A 41 -3.44 -17.34 -3.41
CA SER A 41 -4.85 -17.67 -3.53
C SER A 41 -5.64 -16.52 -4.16
N PRO A 42 -6.66 -16.80 -4.97
CA PRO A 42 -7.54 -15.75 -5.49
C PRO A 42 -8.25 -14.99 -4.35
N GLU A 43 -8.59 -15.68 -3.26
CA GLU A 43 -9.25 -15.08 -2.10
C GLU A 43 -8.38 -14.04 -1.37
N PHE A 44 -7.05 -14.11 -1.50
CA PHE A 44 -6.14 -13.16 -0.86
C PHE A 44 -6.44 -11.72 -1.28
N LYS A 45 -6.63 -11.49 -2.59
CA LYS A 45 -6.91 -10.16 -3.14
C LYS A 45 -8.31 -9.68 -2.77
N ALA A 46 -9.28 -10.59 -2.67
CA ALA A 46 -10.61 -10.26 -2.19
C ALA A 46 -10.60 -9.88 -0.70
N ARG A 47 -9.84 -10.63 0.13
CA ARG A 47 -9.73 -10.41 1.58
C ARG A 47 -8.97 -9.14 1.94
N ILE A 48 -7.86 -8.84 1.26
CA ILE A 48 -7.06 -7.65 1.56
C ILE A 48 -7.84 -6.34 1.33
N ASN A 49 -8.79 -6.36 0.39
CA ASN A 49 -9.66 -5.23 0.06
C ASN A 49 -11.09 -5.41 0.58
N ALA A 50 -11.33 -6.41 1.42
CA ALA A 50 -12.64 -6.65 2.01
C ALA A 50 -13.09 -5.44 2.83
N GLN A 51 -14.40 -5.25 2.86
CA GLN A 51 -15.02 -4.09 3.49
C GLN A 51 -15.95 -4.56 4.60
N ALA A 52 -15.94 -3.83 5.72
CA ALA A 52 -16.77 -4.12 6.88
C ALA A 52 -18.14 -3.46 6.69
N SER A 53 -19.16 -4.25 6.37
CA SER A 53 -20.51 -3.74 6.13
C SER A 53 -21.15 -3.07 7.35
N ASP A 54 -20.70 -3.41 8.55
CA ASP A 54 -21.09 -2.80 9.83
C ASP A 54 -20.32 -1.50 10.16
N ARG A 55 -19.30 -1.13 9.37
CA ARG A 55 -18.48 0.07 9.53
C ARG A 55 -18.40 0.89 8.24
N ASP A 56 -19.53 1.31 7.69
CA ASP A 56 -19.60 2.13 6.47
C ASP A 56 -18.84 1.53 5.26
N ASN A 57 -18.74 0.20 5.15
CA ASN A 57 -17.87 -0.45 4.15
C ASN A 57 -16.39 -0.02 4.26
N ALA A 58 -15.89 0.23 5.46
CA ALA A 58 -14.48 0.50 5.69
C ALA A 58 -13.63 -0.75 5.41
N ALA A 59 -12.65 -0.60 4.53
CA ALA A 59 -11.53 -1.53 4.38
C ALA A 59 -10.49 -1.34 5.50
N LEU A 60 -9.59 -2.30 5.70
CA LEU A 60 -8.53 -2.21 6.72
C LEU A 60 -7.69 -0.93 6.61
N LEU A 61 -7.41 -0.44 5.39
CA LEU A 61 -6.68 0.84 5.20
C LEU A 61 -7.45 2.06 5.73
N HIS A 62 -8.78 2.06 5.70
CA HIS A 62 -9.58 3.12 6.33
C HIS A 62 -9.43 3.06 7.85
N ILE A 63 -9.51 1.86 8.43
CA ILE A 63 -9.35 1.67 9.87
C ILE A 63 -7.93 2.08 10.30
N CYS A 64 -6.89 1.75 9.54
CA CYS A 64 -5.54 2.24 9.81
C CYS A 64 -5.45 3.77 9.74
N ALA A 65 -6.14 4.40 8.78
CA ALA A 65 -6.19 5.85 8.65
C ALA A 65 -6.93 6.53 9.81
N GLU A 66 -7.99 5.92 10.33
CA GLU A 66 -8.75 6.40 11.50
C GLU A 66 -7.92 6.28 12.80
N GLU A 67 -7.19 5.17 12.96
CA GLU A 67 -6.38 4.90 14.15
C GLU A 67 -4.95 5.50 14.05
N GLY A 68 -4.56 6.04 12.90
CA GLY A 68 -3.19 6.47 12.61
C GLY A 68 -2.15 5.35 12.60
N ASN A 69 -2.56 4.09 12.45
CA ASN A 69 -1.69 2.92 12.48
C ASN A 69 -0.94 2.71 11.15
N ALA A 70 0.14 3.48 10.97
CA ALA A 70 0.96 3.44 9.77
C ALA A 70 1.71 2.11 9.58
N ASP A 71 2.00 1.37 10.64
CA ASP A 71 2.76 0.12 10.53
C ASP A 71 1.93 -0.96 9.84
N ILE A 72 0.66 -1.13 10.25
CA ILE A 72 -0.26 -2.03 9.56
C ILE A 72 -0.55 -1.52 8.15
N ALA A 73 -0.74 -0.21 7.96
CA ALA A 73 -0.94 0.35 6.62
C ALA A 73 0.22 0.02 5.66
N ARG A 74 1.48 0.09 6.12
CA ARG A 74 2.66 -0.30 5.31
C ARG A 74 2.59 -1.77 4.90
N VAL A 75 2.24 -2.66 5.83
CA VAL A 75 2.07 -4.09 5.53
C VAL A 75 0.98 -4.27 4.46
N LEU A 76 -0.20 -3.69 4.66
CA LEU A 76 -1.32 -3.79 3.72
C LEU A 76 -0.95 -3.29 2.32
N LEU A 77 -0.30 -2.14 2.22
CA LEU A 77 0.13 -1.58 0.93
C LEU A 77 1.19 -2.45 0.25
N GLN A 78 2.16 -2.98 1.01
CA GLN A 78 3.17 -3.93 0.50
C GLN A 78 2.55 -5.27 0.05
N LEU A 79 1.41 -5.65 0.62
CA LEU A 79 0.64 -6.81 0.20
C LEU A 79 -0.29 -6.52 -1.01
N GLY A 80 -0.39 -5.26 -1.45
CA GLY A 80 -1.18 -4.85 -2.61
C GLY A 80 -2.63 -4.45 -2.27
N ALA A 81 -2.88 -3.96 -1.06
CA ALA A 81 -4.13 -3.29 -0.73
C ALA A 81 -4.36 -2.09 -1.66
N ASP A 82 -5.60 -1.89 -2.07
CA ASP A 82 -6.02 -0.78 -2.91
C ASP A 82 -5.99 0.52 -2.09
N VAL A 83 -5.04 1.39 -2.40
CA VAL A 83 -4.83 2.67 -1.71
C VAL A 83 -6.01 3.64 -1.88
N ASP A 84 -6.82 3.46 -2.93
CA ASP A 84 -7.96 4.31 -3.28
C ASP A 84 -9.31 3.60 -3.07
N VAL A 85 -9.33 2.50 -2.31
CA VAL A 85 -10.58 1.80 -1.93
C VAL A 85 -11.58 2.78 -1.34
N LYS A 86 -12.85 2.69 -1.73
CA LYS A 86 -13.89 3.65 -1.32
C LYS A 86 -14.85 3.04 -0.33
N ASP A 87 -15.06 3.71 0.79
CA ASP A 87 -16.14 3.43 1.73
C ASP A 87 -17.53 3.81 1.16
N SER A 88 -18.61 3.56 1.93
CA SER A 88 -19.99 3.89 1.58
C SER A 88 -20.24 5.37 1.31
N GLY A 89 -19.43 6.26 1.89
CA GLY A 89 -19.48 7.70 1.63
C GLY A 89 -18.66 8.12 0.40
N GLY A 90 -17.95 7.20 -0.24
CA GLY A 90 -16.99 7.48 -1.31
C GLY A 90 -15.68 8.09 -0.80
N GLY A 91 -15.38 7.99 0.49
CA GLY A 91 -14.11 8.39 1.09
C GLY A 91 -13.05 7.33 0.83
N THR A 92 -11.82 7.75 0.58
CA THR A 92 -10.64 6.87 0.49
C THR A 92 -9.90 6.85 1.84
N PRO A 93 -8.96 5.92 2.05
CA PRO A 93 -8.08 5.96 3.23
C PRO A 93 -7.43 7.33 3.44
N LEU A 94 -6.90 7.95 2.38
CA LEU A 94 -6.33 9.31 2.45
C LEU A 94 -7.35 10.33 3.00
N VAL A 95 -8.61 10.30 2.55
CA VAL A 95 -9.67 11.19 3.05
C VAL A 95 -9.91 10.97 4.54
N ARG A 96 -9.88 9.72 5.03
CA ARG A 96 -10.04 9.42 6.46
C ARG A 96 -8.91 9.99 7.30
N THR A 97 -7.67 10.00 6.79
CA THR A 97 -6.53 10.57 7.53
C THR A 97 -6.69 12.06 7.83
N LEU A 98 -7.35 12.81 6.94
CA LEU A 98 -7.65 14.24 7.11
C LEU A 98 -8.70 14.48 8.21
N GLN A 99 -9.56 13.50 8.48
CA GLN A 99 -10.60 13.59 9.51
C GLN A 99 -10.11 13.15 10.89
N ALA A 100 -9.05 12.33 10.93
CA ALA A 100 -8.55 11.67 12.14
C ALA A 100 -7.19 12.20 12.65
N ASP A 101 -6.71 13.35 12.14
CA ASP A 101 -5.36 13.91 12.42
C ASP A 101 -4.21 12.91 12.17
N ALA A 102 -4.40 12.00 11.20
CA ALA A 102 -3.42 10.96 10.83
C ALA A 102 -2.72 11.25 9.50
N PHE A 103 -2.80 12.49 9.01
CA PHE A 103 -2.24 12.87 7.72
C PHE A 103 -0.72 12.72 7.69
N GLU A 104 -0.02 13.18 8.73
CA GLU A 104 1.45 13.12 8.81
C GLU A 104 2.00 11.68 8.84
N THR A 105 1.18 10.70 9.23
CA THR A 105 1.57 9.28 9.26
C THR A 105 0.97 8.52 8.08
N CYS A 106 -0.31 8.14 8.17
CA CYS A 106 -0.98 7.35 7.14
C CYS A 106 -1.25 8.15 5.87
N GLY A 107 -1.45 9.48 5.97
CA GLY A 107 -1.73 10.32 4.81
C GLY A 107 -0.52 10.45 3.90
N ARG A 108 0.65 10.79 4.45
CA ARG A 108 1.94 10.80 3.73
C ARG A 108 2.24 9.44 3.14
N LEU A 109 2.05 8.38 3.91
CA LEU A 109 2.21 7.02 3.41
C LEU A 109 1.28 6.74 2.22
N ALA A 110 0.01 7.13 2.26
CA ALA A 110 -0.90 6.92 1.14
C ALA A 110 -0.43 7.68 -0.12
N LEU A 111 0.02 8.93 0.02
CA LEU A 111 0.56 9.73 -1.10
C LEU A 111 1.80 9.11 -1.73
N GLU A 112 2.71 8.62 -0.89
CA GLU A 112 3.91 7.89 -1.29
C GLU A 112 3.60 6.64 -2.13
N TRP A 113 2.47 6.00 -1.85
CA TRP A 113 1.92 4.83 -2.55
C TRP A 113 0.95 5.19 -3.69
N GLY A 114 0.89 6.46 -4.05
CA GLY A 114 0.20 6.91 -5.25
C GLY A 114 -1.28 7.24 -5.06
N ALA A 115 -1.75 7.38 -3.81
CA ALA A 115 -3.13 7.79 -3.53
C ALA A 115 -3.58 8.99 -4.37
N THR A 116 -4.83 8.93 -4.80
CA THR A 116 -5.43 9.98 -5.62
C THR A 116 -5.88 11.14 -4.74
N THR A 117 -5.42 12.35 -5.08
CA THR A 117 -5.79 13.59 -4.36
C THR A 117 -6.97 14.33 -5.01
N ALA A 118 -7.30 14.01 -6.26
CA ALA A 118 -8.23 14.75 -7.11
C ALA A 118 -9.75 14.57 -6.80
N GLY A 119 -10.10 14.19 -5.57
CA GLY A 119 -11.51 14.04 -5.17
C GLY A 119 -12.15 15.35 -4.72
N ARG A 120 -13.42 15.60 -5.11
CA ARG A 120 -14.23 16.71 -4.55
C ARG A 120 -14.17 16.79 -3.01
N ARG A 121 -14.01 15.64 -2.34
CA ARG A 121 -13.92 15.56 -0.87
C ARG A 121 -12.61 16.09 -0.31
N VAL A 122 -11.47 15.81 -0.95
CA VAL A 122 -10.15 16.29 -0.48
C VAL A 122 -10.10 17.81 -0.53
N ILE A 123 -10.56 18.39 -1.64
CA ILE A 123 -10.63 19.85 -1.83
C ILE A 123 -11.62 20.47 -0.82
N ALA A 124 -12.83 19.92 -0.70
CA ALA A 124 -13.85 20.46 0.22
C ALA A 124 -13.46 20.39 1.71
N LEU A 125 -12.64 19.43 2.12
CA LEU A 125 -12.15 19.34 3.50
C LEU A 125 -11.13 20.44 3.85
N LEU A 126 -10.49 21.01 2.84
CA LEU A 126 -9.40 21.99 3.00
C LEU A 126 -9.86 23.42 2.66
N GLU A 127 -10.93 23.57 1.89
CA GLU A 127 -11.63 24.85 1.63
C GLU A 127 -12.38 25.33 2.88
N GLY A 128 -11.65 25.89 3.85
CA GLY A 128 -12.24 26.52 5.04
C GLY A 128 -11.37 26.50 6.30
N SER A 129 -10.17 25.90 6.24
CA SER A 129 -9.28 25.88 7.39
C SER A 129 -8.40 27.12 7.46
N GLU A 130 -8.25 27.66 8.68
CA GLU A 130 -7.33 28.74 9.02
C GLU A 130 -6.03 28.23 9.68
N SER A 131 -5.90 26.92 9.90
CA SER A 131 -4.70 26.33 10.49
C SER A 131 -3.56 26.27 9.46
N GLU A 132 -2.36 26.72 9.86
CA GLU A 132 -1.15 26.60 9.04
C GLU A 132 -0.91 25.17 8.54
N ARG A 133 -1.24 24.16 9.38
CA ARG A 133 -1.12 22.74 9.03
C ARG A 133 -2.02 22.35 7.84
N ASP A 134 -3.24 22.86 7.81
CA ASP A 134 -4.20 22.52 6.78
C ASP A 134 -3.90 23.27 5.49
N VAL A 135 -3.40 24.50 5.57
CA VAL A 135 -2.87 25.24 4.42
C VAL A 135 -1.68 24.51 3.80
N PHE A 136 -0.73 24.04 4.61
CA PHE A 136 0.40 23.25 4.15
C PHE A 136 -0.07 21.95 3.47
N THR A 137 -0.97 21.22 4.13
CA THR A 137 -1.55 19.97 3.62
C THR A 137 -2.27 20.19 2.30
N ALA A 138 -3.07 21.25 2.20
CA ALA A 138 -3.74 21.64 0.97
C ALA A 138 -2.76 21.98 -0.15
N THR A 139 -1.74 22.78 0.16
CA THR A 139 -0.68 23.14 -0.79
C THR A 139 0.00 21.88 -1.34
N LEU A 140 0.35 20.95 -0.45
CA LEU A 140 0.95 19.67 -0.82
C LEU A 140 0.03 18.85 -1.74
N LEU A 141 -1.22 18.66 -1.35
CA LEU A 141 -2.21 17.82 -2.06
C LEU A 141 -2.67 18.40 -3.40
N MET A 142 -2.65 19.72 -3.55
CA MET A 142 -2.96 20.42 -4.81
C MET A 142 -1.79 20.41 -5.79
N SER A 143 -0.57 20.20 -5.32
CA SER A 143 0.61 20.09 -6.17
C SER A 143 0.67 18.73 -6.87
N GLU A 144 1.36 18.65 -8.02
CA GLU A 144 1.43 17.40 -8.79
C GLU A 144 2.18 16.29 -8.04
N LEU A 145 3.31 16.66 -7.41
CA LEU A 145 4.26 15.73 -6.81
C LEU A 145 4.23 15.71 -5.28
N GLY A 146 3.45 16.57 -4.62
CA GLY A 146 3.45 16.70 -3.16
C GLY A 146 3.11 15.39 -2.44
N GLY A 147 3.97 15.01 -1.50
CA GLY A 147 3.91 13.76 -0.74
C GLY A 147 4.23 12.51 -1.57
N ARG A 148 4.50 12.64 -2.87
CA ARG A 148 4.75 11.49 -3.74
C ARG A 148 6.21 11.07 -3.71
N ARG A 149 6.43 9.78 -3.93
CA ARG A 149 7.76 9.27 -4.27
C ARG A 149 8.10 9.66 -5.70
N CYS A 150 9.30 10.19 -5.88
CA CYS A 150 9.80 10.66 -7.15
C CYS A 150 11.18 10.06 -7.44
N GLU A 151 11.57 10.10 -8.71
CA GLU A 151 12.92 9.86 -9.19
C GLU A 151 13.53 11.18 -9.64
N VAL A 152 14.78 11.44 -9.22
CA VAL A 152 15.51 12.64 -9.64
C VAL A 152 16.02 12.46 -11.07
N VAL A 153 15.73 13.44 -11.93
CA VAL A 153 16.09 13.42 -13.35
C VAL A 153 16.75 14.73 -13.80
N GLY A 154 17.74 14.63 -14.69
CA GLY A 154 18.36 15.79 -15.34
C GLY A 154 19.00 16.81 -14.39
N HIS A 155 19.39 16.40 -13.19
CA HIS A 155 20.03 17.23 -12.19
C HIS A 155 21.54 17.36 -12.45
N GLY A 156 22.13 18.51 -12.09
CA GLY A 156 23.55 18.81 -12.35
C GLY A 156 24.53 17.93 -11.55
N ARG A 157 24.11 17.47 -10.38
CA ARG A 157 24.78 16.39 -9.64
C ARG A 157 24.39 15.04 -10.23
N SER A 158 25.30 14.46 -11.00
CA SER A 158 25.07 13.21 -11.73
C SER A 158 24.84 12.01 -10.80
N ASP A 159 25.40 12.04 -9.59
CA ASP A 159 25.21 11.05 -8.53
C ASP A 159 23.77 10.98 -8.01
N LEU A 160 22.96 12.03 -8.21
CA LEU A 160 21.56 12.05 -7.79
C LEU A 160 20.61 11.48 -8.84
N ASN A 161 20.98 11.50 -10.12
CA ASN A 161 20.06 11.09 -11.19
C ASN A 161 19.75 9.59 -11.11
N GLY A 162 18.46 9.25 -11.13
CA GLY A 162 17.97 7.87 -10.94
C GLY A 162 17.71 7.48 -9.49
N ASN A 163 18.18 8.28 -8.51
CA ASN A 163 17.86 8.05 -7.10
C ASN A 163 16.43 8.51 -6.80
N THR A 164 15.83 7.86 -5.81
CA THR A 164 14.48 8.15 -5.35
C THR A 164 14.47 9.10 -4.16
N CYS A 165 13.43 9.91 -4.09
CA CYS A 165 13.15 10.83 -3.01
C CYS A 165 11.64 10.90 -2.74
N VAL A 166 11.26 11.50 -1.63
CA VAL A 166 9.87 11.88 -1.33
C VAL A 166 9.79 13.41 -1.39
N ALA A 167 8.78 13.94 -2.08
CA ALA A 167 8.56 15.39 -2.16
C ALA A 167 7.73 15.88 -0.96
N ASP A 168 8.41 16.17 0.15
CA ASP A 168 7.81 16.40 1.46
C ASP A 168 7.01 17.70 1.57
N GLU A 169 7.44 18.74 0.84
CA GLU A 169 6.85 20.09 0.80
C GLU A 169 6.86 20.63 -0.64
N HIS A 170 5.78 21.31 -1.05
CA HIS A 170 5.73 22.11 -2.28
C HIS A 170 5.96 23.58 -1.93
N LEU A 171 6.80 24.25 -2.71
CA LEU A 171 7.14 25.67 -2.61
C LEU A 171 6.57 26.40 -3.85
N PRO A 172 5.32 26.89 -3.81
CA PRO A 172 4.60 27.32 -5.01
C PRO A 172 5.21 28.53 -5.72
N GLU A 173 5.93 29.40 -5.00
CA GLU A 173 6.51 30.63 -5.57
C GLU A 173 7.51 30.35 -6.70
N LYS A 174 8.20 29.21 -6.63
CA LYS A 174 9.23 28.80 -7.60
C LYS A 174 8.92 27.49 -8.30
N ASP A 175 7.78 26.88 -7.96
CA ASP A 175 7.44 25.51 -8.36
C ASP A 175 8.56 24.50 -8.04
N GLU A 176 9.06 24.61 -6.80
CA GLU A 176 10.11 23.76 -6.24
C GLU A 176 9.52 22.85 -5.17
N TYR A 177 10.23 21.76 -4.87
CA TYR A 177 9.88 20.83 -3.81
C TYR A 177 11.06 20.68 -2.86
N ARG A 178 10.78 20.70 -1.55
CA ARG A 178 11.72 20.08 -0.60
C ARG A 178 11.56 18.59 -0.71
N VAL A 179 12.68 17.91 -0.91
CA VAL A 179 12.70 16.46 -1.04
C VAL A 179 13.68 15.84 -0.06
N THR A 180 13.31 14.71 0.50
CA THR A 180 14.21 13.85 1.25
C THR A 180 14.59 12.64 0.39
N MET A 181 15.89 12.46 0.15
CA MET A 181 16.44 11.30 -0.58
C MET A 181 16.22 10.02 0.23
N GLU A 182 15.72 8.96 -0.42
CA GLU A 182 15.27 7.73 0.25
C GLU A 182 16.39 7.01 1.02
N HIS A 183 17.56 6.86 0.38
CA HIS A 183 18.68 6.07 0.91
C HIS A 183 19.73 6.92 1.64
N SER A 184 20.04 8.12 1.14
CA SER A 184 21.03 9.01 1.78
C SER A 184 20.45 9.88 2.90
N ARG A 185 19.12 10.06 2.93
CA ARG A 185 18.41 11.01 3.82
C ARG A 185 18.88 12.46 3.65
N GLU A 186 19.53 12.76 2.53
CA GLU A 186 19.89 14.13 2.16
C GLU A 186 18.61 14.91 1.83
N GLU A 187 18.48 16.10 2.40
CA GLU A 187 17.39 17.03 2.08
C GLU A 187 17.84 18.02 1.00
N LEU A 188 17.04 18.16 -0.04
CA LEU A 188 17.32 19.02 -1.20
C LEU A 188 16.11 19.85 -1.57
N VAL A 189 16.35 20.94 -2.30
CA VAL A 189 15.29 21.69 -2.99
C VAL A 189 15.46 21.46 -4.48
N LEU A 190 14.47 20.85 -5.13
CA LEU A 190 14.50 20.51 -6.55
C LEU A 190 13.28 21.12 -7.25
N SER A 191 13.50 21.73 -8.41
CA SER A 191 12.39 22.20 -9.27
C SER A 191 11.58 21.03 -9.80
N HIS A 192 10.29 21.25 -10.06
CA HIS A 192 9.39 20.24 -10.66
C HIS A 192 10.01 19.49 -11.85
N GLU A 193 10.68 20.19 -12.77
CA GLU A 193 11.32 19.59 -13.98
C GLU A 193 12.43 18.57 -13.68
N LYS A 194 12.94 18.52 -12.44
CA LYS A 194 13.99 17.60 -12.00
C LYS A 194 13.44 16.38 -11.28
N LEU A 195 12.11 16.26 -11.21
CA LEU A 195 11.43 15.19 -10.53
C LEU A 195 10.49 14.49 -11.50
N LYS A 196 10.50 13.16 -11.43
CA LYS A 196 9.55 12.31 -12.14
C LYS A 196 8.80 11.47 -11.13
N ARG A 197 7.46 11.51 -11.15
CA ARG A 197 6.62 10.67 -10.28
C ARG A 197 6.98 9.19 -10.43
N ARG A 198 7.22 8.53 -9.29
CA ARG A 198 7.57 7.10 -9.17
C ARG A 198 7.02 6.56 -7.84
N ASP A 199 5.70 6.50 -7.76
CA ASP A 199 4.99 6.03 -6.57
C ASP A 199 5.46 4.62 -6.16
N ARG A 200 5.35 4.33 -4.86
CA ARG A 200 5.62 3.00 -4.34
C ARG A 200 4.64 1.99 -4.90
N THR A 201 5.13 0.78 -5.12
CA THR A 201 4.31 -0.37 -5.48
C THR A 201 4.79 -1.58 -4.69
N PRO A 202 4.00 -2.68 -4.63
CA PRO A 202 4.48 -3.92 -4.03
C PRO A 202 5.78 -4.46 -4.63
N ARG A 203 6.14 -4.04 -5.85
CA ARG A 203 7.37 -4.44 -6.55
C ARG A 203 8.52 -3.42 -6.41
N ASP A 204 8.22 -2.17 -6.12
CA ASP A 204 9.18 -1.08 -5.92
C ASP A 204 8.81 -0.24 -4.68
N PRO A 205 8.86 -0.82 -3.47
CA PRO A 205 8.47 -0.12 -2.25
C PRO A 205 9.56 0.81 -1.68
N GLY A 206 10.82 0.65 -2.08
CA GLY A 206 11.98 1.39 -1.54
C GLY A 206 12.47 0.94 -0.16
N TYR A 207 11.65 0.16 0.56
CA TYR A 207 11.96 -0.52 1.81
C TYR A 207 11.15 -1.82 1.88
N PHE A 208 11.39 -2.67 2.87
CA PHE A 208 10.56 -3.86 3.07
C PHE A 208 10.20 -4.06 4.53
N ILE A 209 8.92 -4.24 4.84
CA ILE A 209 8.46 -4.62 6.17
C ILE A 209 8.49 -6.14 6.29
N GLU A 210 9.30 -6.63 7.22
CA GLU A 210 9.37 -8.03 7.61
C GLU A 210 8.51 -8.26 8.84
N PHE A 211 7.83 -9.39 8.87
CA PHE A 211 7.04 -9.82 10.01
C PHE A 211 7.63 -11.09 10.58
N ASN A 212 8.33 -10.98 11.71
CA ASN A 212 9.02 -12.08 12.38
C ASN A 212 8.51 -12.21 13.82
N GLU A 213 7.95 -13.36 14.19
CA GLU A 213 7.55 -13.70 15.56
C GLU A 213 6.64 -12.65 16.26
N GLY A 214 5.78 -11.96 15.50
CA GLY A 214 4.89 -10.93 16.05
C GLY A 214 5.47 -9.51 16.04
N ALA A 215 6.74 -9.33 15.65
CA ALA A 215 7.35 -8.03 15.49
C ALA A 215 7.43 -7.62 14.01
N MET A 216 7.11 -6.36 13.74
CA MET A 216 7.34 -5.73 12.44
C MET A 216 8.71 -5.04 12.45
N THR A 217 9.57 -5.41 11.51
CA THR A 217 10.88 -4.76 11.32
C THR A 217 10.99 -4.20 9.92
N ARG A 218 11.39 -2.92 9.81
CA ARG A 218 11.67 -2.29 8.53
C ARG A 218 13.10 -2.60 8.09
N ARG A 219 13.23 -3.25 6.94
CA ARG A 219 14.50 -3.44 6.23
C ARG A 219 14.70 -2.29 5.26
N GLU A 220 15.80 -1.58 5.44
CA GLU A 220 16.29 -0.55 4.51
C GLU A 220 17.30 -1.18 3.54
N PHE A 221 17.51 -0.53 2.41
CA PHE A 221 18.42 -0.99 1.35
C PHE A 221 19.41 0.12 1.00
N ALA A 222 20.52 -0.23 0.36
CA ALA A 222 21.47 0.77 -0.14
C ALA A 222 20.99 1.42 -1.45
N SER A 223 20.14 0.72 -2.22
CA SER A 223 19.55 1.22 -3.45
C SER A 223 18.19 0.61 -3.76
N ASN A 224 17.49 1.21 -4.74
CA ASN A 224 16.20 0.70 -5.21
C ASN A 224 16.32 -0.66 -5.88
N GLU A 225 17.40 -0.87 -6.64
CA GLU A 225 17.67 -2.12 -7.36
C GLU A 225 17.87 -3.27 -6.38
N GLU A 226 18.55 -3.02 -5.26
CA GLU A 226 18.72 -3.99 -4.18
C GLU A 226 17.36 -4.34 -3.53
N CYS A 227 16.55 -3.32 -3.24
CA CYS A 227 15.20 -3.51 -2.70
C CYS A 227 14.32 -4.35 -3.65
N GLN A 228 14.30 -4.00 -4.95
CA GLN A 228 13.53 -4.71 -5.97
C GLN A 228 14.00 -6.15 -6.15
N ALA A 229 15.31 -6.39 -6.17
CA ALA A 229 15.87 -7.74 -6.26
C ALA A 229 15.47 -8.59 -5.05
N PHE A 230 15.50 -8.01 -3.85
CA PHE A 230 15.04 -8.68 -2.64
C PHE A 230 13.54 -9.02 -2.72
N VAL A 231 12.69 -8.04 -3.05
CA VAL A 231 11.24 -8.25 -3.22
C VAL A 231 10.94 -9.34 -4.25
N ALA A 232 11.64 -9.33 -5.39
CA ALA A 232 11.49 -10.35 -6.42
C ALA A 232 11.88 -11.75 -5.92
N SER A 233 12.91 -11.85 -5.05
CA SER A 233 13.34 -13.11 -4.47
C SER A 233 12.29 -13.71 -3.52
N ILE A 234 11.60 -12.87 -2.73
CA ILE A 234 10.52 -13.30 -1.84
C ILE A 234 9.31 -13.80 -2.65
N ALA A 235 8.93 -13.05 -3.69
CA ALA A 235 7.85 -13.48 -4.58
C ALA A 235 8.17 -14.81 -5.28
N ALA A 236 9.45 -15.05 -5.61
CA ALA A 236 9.90 -16.32 -6.19
C ALA A 236 9.89 -17.46 -5.16
N SER A 237 10.28 -17.23 -3.90
CA SER A 237 10.25 -18.27 -2.86
C SER A 237 8.83 -18.72 -2.53
N ASP A 238 7.87 -17.79 -2.52
CA ASP A 238 6.44 -18.11 -2.37
C ASP A 238 5.95 -19.01 -3.52
N GLY A 239 6.49 -18.81 -4.74
CA GLY A 239 6.23 -19.66 -5.90
C GLY A 239 6.94 -21.02 -5.87
N VAL A 240 8.18 -21.10 -5.41
CA VAL A 240 8.99 -22.33 -5.37
C VAL A 240 8.53 -23.28 -4.26
N ALA A 241 8.12 -22.76 -3.10
CA ALA A 241 7.50 -23.58 -2.04
C ALA A 241 6.29 -24.37 -2.56
N ARG A 242 5.57 -23.82 -3.55
CA ARG A 242 4.42 -24.45 -4.21
C ARG A 242 4.81 -25.58 -5.16
N ALA A 243 5.88 -25.43 -5.95
CA ALA A 243 6.35 -26.48 -6.85
C ALA A 243 6.74 -27.75 -6.06
N ALA A 244 7.44 -27.57 -4.94
CA ALA A 244 7.81 -28.68 -4.06
C ALA A 244 6.60 -29.36 -3.39
N GLN A 245 5.56 -28.61 -3.01
CA GLN A 245 4.33 -29.18 -2.43
C GLN A 245 3.44 -29.88 -3.49
N ALA A 246 3.38 -29.35 -4.72
CA ALA A 246 2.64 -29.97 -5.82
C ALA A 246 3.29 -31.29 -6.27
N GLU A 247 4.63 -31.35 -6.35
CA GLU A 247 5.37 -32.58 -6.66
C GLU A 247 5.22 -33.64 -5.55
N ALA A 248 5.19 -33.23 -4.28
CA ALA A 248 4.96 -34.14 -3.16
C ALA A 248 3.54 -34.75 -3.14
N THR A 249 2.54 -34.03 -3.68
CA THR A 249 1.14 -34.52 -3.76
C THR A 249 0.94 -35.50 -4.93
N THR A 250 1.82 -35.48 -5.94
CA THR A 250 1.72 -36.34 -7.13
C THR A 250 2.39 -37.72 -6.92
N ASN A 251 3.18 -37.89 -5.85
CA ASN A 251 3.98 -39.09 -5.58
C ASN A 251 3.50 -39.90 -4.35
N GLN A 252 2.20 -39.87 -4.00
CA GLN A 252 1.65 -40.89 -3.09
C GLN A 252 1.19 -42.11 -3.90
N PRO A 253 1.72 -43.33 -3.64
CA PRO A 253 1.24 -44.53 -4.30
C PRO A 253 -0.19 -44.85 -3.84
N GLU A 254 -1.09 -45.02 -4.80
CA GLU A 254 -2.47 -45.47 -4.56
C GLU A 254 -2.45 -46.75 -3.70
N ALA A 255 -2.93 -46.64 -2.45
CA ALA A 255 -3.11 -47.78 -1.59
C ALA A 255 -4.24 -48.65 -2.18
N THR A 256 -3.83 -49.73 -2.84
CA THR A 256 -4.71 -50.80 -3.33
C THR A 256 -5.58 -51.32 -2.19
N THR A 257 -6.88 -51.03 -2.25
CA THR A 257 -7.87 -51.62 -1.37
C THR A 257 -8.01 -53.10 -1.73
N ASN A 258 -7.71 -53.97 -0.77
CA ASN A 258 -7.82 -55.41 -0.92
C ASN A 258 -9.16 -55.86 -0.31
N PRO A 259 -10.12 -56.39 -1.07
CA PRO A 259 -11.39 -56.87 -0.52
C PRO A 259 -11.33 -58.39 -0.37
N ASN A 260 -11.17 -58.90 0.85
CA ASN A 260 -11.81 -60.15 1.34
C ASN A 260 -11.16 -60.69 2.62
N SER A 261 -12.03 -60.95 3.61
CA SER A 261 -12.20 -62.21 4.38
C SER A 261 -12.77 -61.82 5.75
N SER A 262 -14.08 -61.90 5.94
CA SER A 262 -14.83 -63.08 6.45
C SER A 262 -14.59 -63.31 7.94
#